data_AF-A0A9X5CM06-F1
#
_entry.id   AF-A0A9X5CM06-F1
#
_cell.length_a   1.000
_cell.length_b   1.000
_cell.length_c   1.000
_cell.angle_alpha   90.00
_cell.angle_beta   90.00
_cell.angle_gamma   90.00
#
_symmetry.space_group_name_H-M   'P 1'
#
loop_
_entity.id
_entity.type
_entity.pdbx_description
1 polymer ?
#
loop_
_entity_poly.entity_id
_entity_poly.type
_entity_poly.pdbx_seq_one_letter_code
_entity_poly.pdbx_strand_id
1 'polypeptide(L)'
;GGGNGGPRWPLIAAVGVGLAVVGVGAGALLGSGSKDDDAKDNQPVSATAPASTEASPSPTVDPAREQAVELDKLLAHSGDSRSSVINAVEDVKACRDLDQAASDLREAAKQRKQLVTDLSGLSVDKLPEHEALSEALRKAWKASASADDHYAKWADQTKGKGKKGCKKGSARNTEQTAAGNRESGTATEQKKKASELWNAIARQYGLTERAPTQL
;
A
#
# COMPACT_ATOMS: atom_id res chain seq x y z
N GLY A 1 -29.03 38.30 -27.26
CA GLY A 1 -28.55 37.73 -25.97
C GLY A 1 -29.70 36.93 -25.40
N GLY A 2 -29.56 35.72 -24.88
CA GLY A 2 -28.44 35.04 -24.22
C GLY A 2 -29.10 34.22 -23.08
N GLY A 3 -28.64 33.07 -22.63
CA GLY A 3 -27.64 32.12 -23.07
C GLY A 3 -28.05 30.78 -22.44
N ASN A 4 -27.86 29.69 -23.17
CA ASN A 4 -28.19 28.32 -22.75
C ASN A 4 -27.05 27.79 -21.87
N GLY A 5 -27.35 27.33 -20.65
CA GLY A 5 -26.34 26.92 -19.67
C GLY A 5 -26.75 25.69 -18.88
N GLY A 6 -26.66 24.51 -19.50
CA GLY A 6 -26.74 23.23 -18.79
C GLY A 6 -25.42 22.90 -18.09
N PRO A 7 -25.42 22.22 -16.91
CA PRO A 7 -24.19 21.80 -16.24
C PRO A 7 -23.52 20.67 -17.01
N ARG A 8 -22.23 20.84 -17.29
CA ARG A 8 -21.37 19.85 -17.96
C ARG A 8 -20.66 19.04 -16.87
N TRP A 9 -20.97 17.76 -16.72
CA TRP A 9 -20.18 16.85 -15.90
C TRP A 9 -18.83 16.55 -16.60
N PRO A 10 -17.69 16.57 -15.89
CA PRO A 10 -16.43 16.15 -16.45
C PRO A 10 -16.39 14.62 -16.57
N LEU A 11 -16.14 14.13 -17.79
CA LEU A 11 -15.80 12.74 -18.07
C LEU A 11 -14.44 12.43 -17.44
N ILE A 12 -14.38 11.47 -16.52
CA ILE A 12 -13.12 10.96 -15.99
C ILE A 12 -12.59 9.94 -16.98
N ALA A 13 -11.51 10.32 -17.68
CA ALA A 13 -10.74 9.42 -18.54
C ALA A 13 -9.99 8.41 -17.68
N ALA A 14 -10.21 7.13 -17.93
CA ALA A 14 -9.43 6.03 -17.38
C ALA A 14 -8.00 6.08 -17.96
N VAL A 15 -7.00 6.28 -17.10
CA VAL A 15 -5.59 6.10 -17.46
C VAL A 15 -5.13 4.78 -16.85
N GLY A 16 -5.13 3.74 -17.69
CA GLY A 16 -4.43 2.50 -17.39
C GLY A 16 -2.93 2.73 -17.48
N VAL A 17 -2.21 2.44 -16.41
CA VAL A 17 -0.74 2.40 -16.45
C VAL A 17 -0.34 0.94 -16.56
N GLY A 18 0.12 0.56 -17.75
CA GLY A 18 0.72 -0.73 -18.03
C GLY A 18 2.07 -0.85 -17.34
N LEU A 19 2.27 -1.95 -16.62
CA LEU A 19 3.55 -2.38 -16.09
C LEU A 19 4.45 -2.85 -17.24
N ALA A 20 5.44 -2.05 -17.60
CA ALA A 20 6.56 -2.50 -18.41
C ALA A 20 7.63 -3.08 -17.46
N VAL A 21 7.72 -4.42 -17.42
CA VAL A 21 8.81 -5.13 -16.77
C VAL A 21 10.02 -5.10 -17.70
N VAL A 22 11.01 -4.27 -17.40
CA VAL A 22 12.33 -4.35 -18.04
C VAL A 22 13.22 -5.22 -17.15
N GLY A 23 13.43 -6.46 -17.58
CA GLY A 23 14.36 -7.39 -16.95
C GLY A 23 15.81 -7.01 -17.26
N VAL A 24 16.62 -6.94 -16.22
CA VAL A 24 18.08 -6.79 -16.29
C VAL A 24 18.69 -8.17 -16.57
N GLY A 25 19.33 -8.33 -17.73
CA GLY A 25 20.12 -9.50 -18.07
C GLY A 25 21.61 -9.19 -17.95
N ALA A 26 22.28 -9.82 -16.99
CA ALA A 26 23.71 -9.75 -16.74
C ALA A 26 24.53 -10.33 -17.89
N GLY A 27 25.70 -9.74 -18.14
CA GLY A 27 26.64 -10.13 -19.18
C GLY A 27 27.31 -11.48 -18.90
N ALA A 28 27.45 -12.28 -19.95
CA ALA A 28 28.35 -13.42 -20.01
C ALA A 28 29.42 -13.12 -21.08
N LEU A 29 30.65 -12.89 -20.65
CA LEU A 29 31.81 -12.89 -21.52
C LEU A 29 32.09 -14.33 -21.94
N LEU A 30 31.93 -14.62 -23.23
CA LEU A 30 32.38 -15.88 -23.83
C LEU A 30 33.90 -15.78 -24.04
N GLY A 31 34.65 -16.54 -23.24
CA GLY A 31 36.08 -16.80 -23.48
C GLY A 31 36.25 -17.77 -24.64
N SER A 32 36.83 -17.29 -25.73
CA SER A 32 37.35 -18.10 -26.83
C SER A 32 38.76 -18.60 -26.48
N GLY A 33 38.97 -19.93 -26.55
CA GLY A 33 40.24 -20.59 -26.24
C GLY A 33 41.27 -20.60 -27.38
N SER A 34 42.27 -21.49 -27.21
CA SER A 34 43.45 -21.87 -28.04
C SER A 34 44.77 -21.45 -27.37
N LYS A 35 45.88 -22.22 -27.25
CA LYS A 35 46.34 -23.49 -27.87
C LYS A 35 47.65 -23.98 -27.19
N ASP A 36 47.78 -25.30 -27.04
CA ASP A 36 48.93 -26.23 -27.13
C ASP A 36 50.37 -25.96 -26.59
N ASP A 37 50.81 -26.98 -25.83
CA ASP A 37 52.05 -27.81 -25.92
C ASP A 37 53.43 -27.44 -25.30
N ASP A 38 54.01 -28.54 -24.76
CA ASP A 38 55.42 -28.93 -24.52
C ASP A 38 56.18 -28.60 -23.21
N ALA A 39 56.25 -29.65 -22.38
CA ALA A 39 57.45 -30.39 -21.91
C ALA A 39 58.66 -29.69 -21.21
N LYS A 40 58.93 -30.25 -20.01
CA LYS A 40 60.21 -30.48 -19.29
C LYS A 40 60.68 -29.52 -18.19
N ASP A 41 61.13 -30.22 -17.14
CA ASP A 41 62.19 -29.93 -16.17
C ASP A 41 61.87 -29.44 -14.76
N ASN A 42 62.66 -30.04 -13.86
CA ASN A 42 62.48 -30.22 -12.44
C ASN A 42 63.36 -29.20 -11.67
N GLN A 43 62.77 -28.26 -10.94
CA GLN A 43 63.42 -27.43 -9.92
C GLN A 43 62.41 -27.00 -8.85
N PRO A 44 62.69 -27.13 -7.54
CA PRO A 44 61.84 -26.59 -6.50
C PRO A 44 62.16 -25.11 -6.31
N VAL A 45 61.37 -24.23 -6.92
CA VAL A 45 61.45 -22.79 -6.63
C VAL A 45 60.61 -22.46 -5.42
N SER A 46 61.31 -22.09 -4.34
CA SER A 46 60.74 -21.43 -3.18
C SER A 46 60.13 -20.10 -3.63
N ALA A 47 58.80 -20.05 -3.70
CA ALA A 47 58.05 -18.82 -3.91
C ALA A 47 57.28 -18.52 -2.62
N THR A 48 57.80 -17.57 -1.85
CA THR A 48 57.04 -16.84 -0.84
C THR A 48 55.83 -16.20 -1.53
N ALA A 49 54.68 -16.86 -1.45
CA ALA A 49 53.40 -16.26 -1.84
C ALA A 49 53.00 -15.23 -0.78
N PRO A 50 52.66 -13.98 -1.16
CA PRO A 50 52.08 -13.02 -0.24
C PRO A 50 50.75 -13.57 0.29
N ALA A 51 50.44 -13.16 1.52
CA ALA A 51 49.24 -13.47 2.26
C ALA A 51 47.99 -13.58 1.37
N SER A 52 47.21 -14.63 1.63
CA SER A 52 45.83 -14.81 1.25
C SER A 52 45.13 -13.47 1.12
N THR A 53 44.77 -13.09 -0.10
CA THR A 53 43.77 -12.05 -0.30
C THR A 53 42.52 -12.57 0.41
N GLU A 54 42.22 -11.99 1.57
CA GLU A 54 40.95 -12.19 2.25
C GLU A 54 39.87 -11.99 1.18
N ALA A 55 39.18 -13.08 0.84
CA ALA A 55 37.99 -13.00 0.03
C ALA A 55 37.09 -11.98 0.72
N SER A 56 36.90 -10.83 0.08
CA SER A 56 35.96 -9.82 0.59
C SER A 56 34.63 -10.54 0.83
N PRO A 57 34.04 -10.41 2.04
CA PRO A 57 32.77 -11.05 2.30
C PRO A 57 31.80 -10.59 1.21
N SER A 58 31.19 -11.56 0.52
CA SER A 58 30.09 -11.30 -0.41
C SER A 58 29.05 -10.45 0.31
N PRO A 59 28.38 -9.49 -0.37
CA PRO A 59 27.45 -8.59 0.28
C PRO A 59 26.43 -9.43 1.05
N THR A 60 26.48 -9.32 2.37
CA THR A 60 25.46 -9.88 3.26
C THR A 60 24.15 -9.27 2.82
N VAL A 61 23.19 -10.11 2.42
CA VAL A 61 21.82 -9.66 2.12
C VAL A 61 21.37 -8.84 3.33
N ASP A 62 21.02 -7.58 3.10
CA ASP A 62 20.56 -6.69 4.17
C ASP A 62 19.23 -7.25 4.71
N PRO A 63 19.16 -7.76 5.95
CA PRO A 63 17.94 -8.33 6.50
C PRO A 63 16.81 -7.31 6.62
N ALA A 64 17.11 -6.01 6.69
CA ALA A 64 16.10 -4.97 6.68
C ALA A 64 15.42 -4.84 5.31
N ARG A 65 16.12 -5.15 4.22
CA ARG A 65 15.53 -5.14 2.87
C ARG A 65 14.45 -6.20 2.73
N GLU A 66 14.67 -7.40 3.27
CA GLU A 66 13.68 -8.48 3.23
C GLU A 66 12.39 -8.09 3.97
N GLN A 67 12.53 -7.52 5.18
CA GLN A 67 11.38 -7.02 5.94
C GLN A 67 10.66 -5.87 5.22
N ALA A 68 11.39 -4.97 4.57
CA ALA A 68 10.80 -3.87 3.81
C ALA A 68 9.98 -4.38 2.62
N VAL A 69 10.47 -5.42 1.92
CA VAL A 69 9.73 -6.05 0.80
C VAL A 69 8.43 -6.69 1.28
N GLU A 70 8.44 -7.42 2.41
CA GLU A 70 7.22 -8.01 2.95
C GLU A 70 6.22 -6.94 3.41
N LEU A 71 6.70 -5.85 4.03
CA LEU A 71 5.84 -4.73 4.37
C LEU A 71 5.26 -4.07 3.10
N ASP A 72 6.06 -3.85 2.04
CA ASP A 72 5.55 -3.26 0.78
C ASP A 72 4.44 -4.09 0.16
N LYS A 73 4.56 -5.42 0.19
CA LYS A 73 3.50 -6.34 -0.28
C LYS A 73 2.21 -6.12 0.51
N LEU A 74 2.29 -6.03 1.84
CA LEU A 74 1.11 -5.74 2.66
C LEU A 74 0.51 -4.36 2.33
N LEU A 75 1.35 -3.33 2.18
CA LEU A 75 0.89 -1.98 1.82
C LEU A 75 0.25 -1.94 0.42
N ALA A 76 0.61 -2.85 -0.48
CA ALA A 76 -0.04 -2.98 -1.79
C ALA A 76 -1.53 -3.30 -1.67
N HIS A 77 -1.91 -4.10 -0.68
CA HIS A 77 -3.31 -4.49 -0.44
C HIS A 77 -4.14 -3.41 0.26
N SER A 78 -3.50 -2.40 0.86
CA SER A 78 -4.20 -1.36 1.64
C SER A 78 -5.16 -0.49 0.82
N GLY A 79 -4.94 -0.39 -0.49
CA GLY A 79 -5.73 0.45 -1.40
C GLY A 79 -6.94 -0.24 -2.05
N ASP A 80 -7.06 -1.56 -1.94
CA ASP A 80 -7.97 -2.38 -2.77
C ASP A 80 -9.45 -2.01 -2.58
N SER A 81 -9.82 -1.57 -1.38
CA SER A 81 -11.20 -1.20 -1.01
C SER A 81 -11.57 0.26 -1.29
N ARG A 82 -10.63 1.12 -1.73
CA ARG A 82 -10.83 2.58 -1.72
C ARG A 82 -11.99 3.03 -2.61
N SER A 83 -12.03 2.55 -3.85
CA SER A 83 -13.07 2.93 -4.81
C SER A 83 -14.45 2.47 -4.33
N SER A 84 -14.54 1.23 -3.81
CA SER A 84 -15.76 0.67 -3.24
C SER A 84 -16.30 1.52 -2.09
N VAL A 85 -15.46 1.90 -1.12
CA VAL A 85 -15.88 2.76 0.01
C VAL A 85 -16.34 4.13 -0.47
N ILE A 86 -15.62 4.76 -1.40
CA ILE A 86 -16.02 6.08 -1.92
C ILE A 86 -17.40 5.99 -2.57
N ASN A 87 -17.60 4.99 -3.43
CA ASN A 87 -18.89 4.79 -4.11
C ASN A 87 -20.01 4.50 -3.11
N ALA A 88 -19.78 3.61 -2.15
CA ALA A 88 -20.77 3.28 -1.12
C ALA A 88 -21.16 4.51 -0.28
N VAL A 89 -20.20 5.34 0.16
CA VAL A 89 -20.53 6.56 0.90
C VAL A 89 -21.34 7.55 0.04
N GLU A 90 -21.00 7.69 -1.24
CA GLU A 90 -21.77 8.52 -2.18
C GLU A 90 -23.18 7.97 -2.43
N ASP A 91 -23.33 6.65 -2.52
CA ASP A 91 -24.63 5.98 -2.64
C ASP A 91 -25.50 6.23 -1.40
N VAL A 92 -24.92 6.14 -0.20
CA VAL A 92 -25.65 6.49 1.03
C VAL A 92 -26.04 7.96 1.02
N LYS A 93 -25.13 8.88 0.68
CA LYS A 93 -25.43 10.32 0.56
C LYS A 93 -26.58 10.58 -0.40
N ALA A 94 -26.62 9.89 -1.54
CA ALA A 94 -27.63 10.01 -2.57
C ALA A 94 -28.89 9.16 -2.33
N CYS A 95 -28.98 8.46 -1.19
CA CYS A 95 -30.07 7.53 -0.88
C CYS A 95 -30.30 6.44 -1.94
N ARG A 96 -29.20 5.96 -2.54
CA ARG A 96 -29.18 4.91 -3.57
C ARG A 96 -28.57 3.63 -2.98
N ASP A 97 -29.04 2.48 -3.46
CA ASP A 97 -28.45 1.15 -3.23
C ASP A 97 -27.98 0.89 -1.79
N LEU A 98 -28.77 1.33 -0.81
CA LEU A 98 -28.37 1.42 0.60
C LEU A 98 -27.94 0.07 1.19
N ASP A 99 -28.53 -1.02 0.74
CA ASP A 99 -28.15 -2.37 1.18
C ASP A 99 -26.77 -2.77 0.66
N GLN A 100 -26.51 -2.51 -0.63
CA GLN A 100 -25.22 -2.79 -1.24
C GLN A 100 -24.14 -1.91 -0.63
N ALA A 101 -24.42 -0.60 -0.49
CA ALA A 101 -23.50 0.33 0.15
C ALA A 101 -23.15 -0.10 1.59
N ALA A 102 -24.14 -0.53 2.39
CA ALA A 102 -23.90 -1.04 3.73
C ALA A 102 -23.06 -2.33 3.72
N SER A 103 -23.28 -3.22 2.76
CA SER A 103 -22.49 -4.46 2.60
C SER A 103 -21.04 -4.15 2.24
N ASP A 104 -20.82 -3.30 1.24
CA ASP A 104 -19.50 -2.93 0.74
C ASP A 104 -18.67 -2.24 1.82
N LEU A 105 -19.28 -1.34 2.60
CA LEU A 105 -18.61 -0.68 3.72
C LEU A 105 -18.19 -1.69 4.81
N ARG A 106 -19.05 -2.66 5.14
CA ARG A 106 -18.68 -3.70 6.13
C ARG A 106 -17.58 -4.61 5.61
N GLU A 107 -17.58 -4.94 4.32
CA GLU A 107 -16.52 -5.74 3.73
C GLU A 107 -15.19 -4.98 3.75
N ALA A 108 -15.22 -3.70 3.40
CA ALA A 108 -14.06 -2.82 3.46
C ALA A 108 -13.53 -2.66 4.90
N ALA A 109 -14.40 -2.65 5.91
CA ALA A 109 -14.03 -2.66 7.32
C ALA A 109 -13.33 -3.98 7.72
N LYS A 110 -13.81 -5.13 7.24
CA LYS A 110 -13.16 -6.43 7.48
C LYS A 110 -11.77 -6.49 6.87
N GLN A 111 -11.62 -6.07 5.62
CA GLN A 111 -10.32 -6.05 4.94
C GLN A 111 -9.30 -5.21 5.71
N ARG A 112 -9.70 -4.03 6.21
CA ARG A 112 -8.82 -3.19 7.03
C ARG A 112 -8.47 -3.79 8.39
N LYS A 113 -9.39 -4.53 9.00
CA LYS A 113 -9.10 -5.30 10.22
C LYS A 113 -8.12 -6.45 9.91
N GLN A 114 -8.22 -7.07 8.75
CA GLN A 114 -7.27 -8.09 8.30
C GLN A 114 -5.87 -7.51 8.13
N LEU A 115 -5.71 -6.33 7.52
CA LEU A 115 -4.40 -5.66 7.40
C LEU A 115 -3.74 -5.44 8.77
N VAL A 116 -4.52 -5.11 9.79
CA VAL A 116 -4.02 -4.97 11.17
C VAL A 116 -3.50 -6.31 11.72
N THR A 117 -4.21 -7.40 11.45
CA THR A 117 -3.79 -8.76 11.82
C THR A 117 -2.52 -9.16 11.06
N ASP A 118 -2.49 -8.94 9.75
CA ASP A 118 -1.36 -9.31 8.89
C ASP A 118 -0.09 -8.56 9.32
N LEU A 119 -0.20 -7.26 9.60
CA LEU A 119 0.91 -6.46 10.14
C LEU A 119 1.43 -7.00 11.48
N SER A 120 0.56 -7.53 12.34
CA SER A 120 0.99 -8.12 13.62
C SER A 120 1.78 -9.42 13.46
N GLY A 121 1.66 -10.09 12.30
CA GLY A 121 2.43 -11.27 11.94
C GLY A 121 3.73 -10.97 11.19
N LEU A 122 3.97 -9.72 10.77
CA LEU A 122 5.19 -9.33 10.07
C LEU A 122 6.29 -8.92 11.04
N SER A 123 7.50 -9.43 10.81
CA SER A 123 8.70 -8.90 11.45
C SER A 123 9.19 -7.66 10.70
N VAL A 124 9.29 -6.55 11.41
CA VAL A 124 9.74 -5.24 10.89
C VAL A 124 10.81 -4.60 11.77
N ASP A 125 11.33 -5.33 12.76
CA ASP A 125 12.25 -4.84 13.81
C ASP A 125 13.62 -4.39 13.30
N LYS A 126 13.97 -4.71 12.05
CA LYS A 126 15.21 -4.24 11.40
C LYS A 126 14.99 -2.95 10.59
N LEU A 127 13.74 -2.52 10.40
CA LEU A 127 13.43 -1.28 9.70
C LEU A 127 13.68 -0.06 10.60
N PRO A 128 14.19 1.06 10.05
CA PRO A 128 14.28 2.29 10.82
C PRO A 128 12.88 2.80 11.20
N GLU A 129 12.74 3.31 12.42
CA GLU A 129 11.47 3.82 12.97
C GLU A 129 10.28 2.83 12.90
N HIS A 130 10.56 1.52 12.90
CA HIS A 130 9.53 0.50 12.69
C HIS A 130 8.38 0.54 13.69
N GLU A 131 8.62 0.91 14.95
CA GLU A 131 7.58 1.03 15.97
C GLU A 131 6.59 2.13 15.63
N ALA A 132 7.10 3.31 15.25
CA ALA A 132 6.28 4.46 14.87
C ALA A 132 5.51 4.19 13.58
N LEU A 133 6.13 3.51 12.60
CA LEU A 133 5.48 3.12 11.36
C LEU A 133 4.36 2.10 11.60
N SER A 134 4.65 1.03 12.34
CA SER A 134 3.68 -0.02 12.67
C SER A 134 2.51 0.53 13.47
N GLU A 135 2.78 1.44 14.42
CA GLU A 135 1.74 2.09 15.20
C GLU A 135 0.85 2.99 14.32
N ALA A 136 1.44 3.79 13.43
CA ALA A 136 0.71 4.65 12.52
C ALA A 136 -0.17 3.85 11.55
N LEU A 137 0.35 2.78 10.93
CA LEU A 137 -0.42 1.89 10.07
C LEU A 137 -1.57 1.22 10.83
N ARG A 138 -1.29 0.66 12.01
CA ARG A 138 -2.31 0.05 12.86
C ARG A 138 -3.43 1.04 13.23
N LYS A 139 -3.07 2.27 13.62
CA LYS A 139 -4.06 3.31 13.96
C LYS A 139 -4.85 3.75 12.71
N ALA A 140 -4.18 3.94 11.57
CA ALA A 140 -4.80 4.29 10.30
C ALA A 140 -5.86 3.28 9.87
N TRP A 141 -5.54 1.99 9.89
CA TRP A 141 -6.46 0.94 9.46
C TRP A 141 -7.59 0.70 10.46
N LYS A 142 -7.31 0.74 11.78
CA LYS A 142 -8.36 0.65 12.81
C LYS A 142 -9.37 1.79 12.69
N ALA A 143 -8.89 3.03 12.57
CA ALA A 143 -9.75 4.19 12.39
C ALA A 143 -10.52 4.13 11.07
N SER A 144 -9.86 3.71 9.98
CA SER A 144 -10.54 3.52 8.69
C SER A 144 -11.64 2.46 8.76
N ALA A 145 -11.39 1.33 9.40
CA ALA A 145 -12.40 0.28 9.59
C ALA A 145 -13.58 0.76 10.46
N SER A 146 -13.29 1.53 11.50
CA SER A 146 -14.31 2.16 12.35
C SER A 146 -15.18 3.13 11.54
N ALA A 147 -14.56 3.95 10.68
CA ALA A 147 -15.27 4.87 9.81
C ALA A 147 -16.22 4.13 8.86
N ASP A 148 -15.75 3.06 8.21
CA ASP A 148 -16.57 2.26 7.31
C ASP A 148 -17.75 1.60 8.04
N ASP A 149 -17.53 1.02 9.22
CA ASP A 149 -18.59 0.44 10.06
C ASP A 149 -19.63 1.49 10.46
N HIS A 150 -19.20 2.72 10.75
CA HIS A 150 -20.10 3.84 11.05
C HIS A 150 -20.91 4.28 9.82
N TYR A 151 -20.29 4.36 8.64
CA TYR A 151 -21.02 4.66 7.41
C TYR A 151 -21.99 3.54 7.02
N ALA A 152 -21.66 2.27 7.27
CA ALA A 152 -22.59 1.16 7.05
C ALA A 152 -23.82 1.28 7.96
N LYS A 153 -23.63 1.60 9.24
CA LYS A 153 -24.74 1.87 10.17
C LYS A 153 -25.55 3.09 9.74
N TRP A 154 -24.92 4.11 9.17
CA TRP A 154 -25.62 5.26 8.61
C TRP A 154 -26.50 4.87 7.40
N ALA A 155 -26.02 3.97 6.54
CA ALA A 155 -26.81 3.39 5.46
C ALA A 155 -28.06 2.66 6.00
N ASP A 156 -27.88 1.80 7.01
CA ASP A 156 -28.98 1.08 7.66
C ASP A 156 -30.01 2.04 8.27
N GLN A 157 -29.53 3.08 8.98
CA GLN A 157 -30.39 4.11 9.58
C GLN A 157 -31.17 4.89 8.53
N THR A 158 -30.52 5.22 7.43
CA THR A 158 -31.13 5.93 6.30
C THR A 158 -32.24 5.08 5.70
N LYS A 159 -31.96 3.79 5.46
CA LYS A 159 -32.94 2.81 4.96
C LYS A 159 -34.10 2.63 5.93
N GLY A 160 -33.83 2.34 7.20
CA GLY A 160 -34.85 2.05 8.21
C GLY A 160 -35.80 3.22 8.49
N LYS A 161 -35.35 4.47 8.24
CA LYS A 161 -36.20 5.67 8.34
C LYS A 161 -36.95 6.00 7.05
N GLY A 162 -36.71 5.28 5.95
CA GLY A 162 -37.35 5.48 4.64
C GLY A 162 -37.33 6.94 4.18
N LYS A 163 -38.49 7.48 3.78
CA LYS A 163 -38.64 8.90 3.37
C LYS A 163 -38.19 9.91 4.43
N LYS A 164 -38.18 9.55 5.73
CA LYS A 164 -37.68 10.43 6.80
C LYS A 164 -36.15 10.43 6.87
N GLY A 165 -35.51 9.34 6.47
CA GLY A 165 -34.05 9.21 6.34
C GLY A 165 -33.51 9.94 5.12
N CYS A 166 -34.28 9.98 4.03
CA CYS A 166 -33.93 10.62 2.77
C CYS A 166 -34.69 11.93 2.54
N LYS A 167 -34.07 13.06 2.86
CA LYS A 167 -34.66 14.40 2.65
C LYS A 167 -34.22 14.93 1.29
N LYS A 168 -35.19 15.12 0.37
CA LYS A 168 -34.95 15.65 -0.99
C LYS A 168 -33.90 14.85 -1.79
N GLY A 169 -33.89 13.53 -1.64
CA GLY A 169 -32.91 12.66 -2.32
C GLY A 169 -31.54 12.61 -1.64
N SER A 170 -31.37 13.22 -0.47
CA SER A 170 -30.13 13.14 0.30
C SER A 170 -30.35 12.52 1.68
N ALA A 171 -29.43 11.65 2.10
CA ALA A 171 -29.47 11.08 3.43
C ALA A 171 -29.25 12.15 4.50
N ARG A 172 -30.02 12.07 5.59
CA ARG A 172 -29.83 12.96 6.74
C ARG A 172 -28.57 12.57 7.49
N ASN A 173 -27.84 13.58 7.97
CA ASN A 173 -26.76 13.37 8.93
C ASN A 173 -27.32 12.75 10.22
N THR A 174 -26.58 11.77 10.74
CA THR A 174 -26.85 11.17 12.04
C THR A 174 -25.57 11.17 12.88
N GLU A 175 -25.67 10.71 14.13
CA GLU A 175 -24.50 10.47 14.97
C GLU A 175 -23.51 9.49 14.32
N GLN A 176 -23.99 8.54 13.51
CA GLN A 176 -23.14 7.60 12.79
C GLN A 176 -22.33 8.30 11.69
N THR A 177 -22.94 9.19 10.91
CA THR A 177 -22.19 10.01 9.93
C THR A 177 -21.13 10.87 10.63
N ALA A 178 -21.48 11.47 11.78
CA ALA A 178 -20.54 12.28 12.55
C ALA A 178 -19.37 11.44 13.12
N ALA A 179 -19.65 10.24 13.63
CA ALA A 179 -18.63 9.31 14.10
C ALA A 179 -17.72 8.83 12.95
N GLY A 180 -18.31 8.45 11.81
CA GLY A 180 -17.57 8.07 10.61
C GLY A 180 -16.63 9.17 10.12
N ASN A 181 -17.10 10.42 10.11
CA ASN A 181 -16.27 11.57 9.75
C ASN A 181 -15.11 11.81 10.71
N ARG A 182 -15.32 11.64 12.03
CA ARG A 182 -14.25 11.76 13.04
C ARG A 182 -13.17 10.69 12.84
N GLU A 183 -13.57 9.44 12.72
CA GLU A 183 -12.67 8.32 12.50
C GLU A 183 -11.92 8.43 11.17
N SER A 184 -12.60 8.91 10.11
CA SER A 184 -11.96 9.22 8.83
C SER A 184 -10.91 10.33 8.94
N GLY A 185 -11.11 11.30 9.83
CA GLY A 185 -10.12 12.33 10.15
C GLY A 185 -8.88 11.73 10.80
N THR A 186 -9.05 10.95 11.87
CA THR A 186 -7.97 10.22 12.54
C THR A 186 -7.22 9.29 11.58
N ALA A 187 -7.94 8.55 10.73
CA ALA A 187 -7.34 7.72 9.69
C ALA A 187 -6.44 8.54 8.76
N THR A 188 -6.91 9.71 8.30
CA THR A 188 -6.16 10.58 7.40
C THR A 188 -4.85 11.07 8.03
N GLU A 189 -4.90 11.49 9.29
CA GLU A 189 -3.70 11.93 10.02
C GLU A 189 -2.67 10.80 10.14
N GLN A 190 -3.12 9.60 10.50
CA GLN A 190 -2.22 8.46 10.68
C GLN A 190 -1.67 7.93 9.35
N LYS A 191 -2.45 7.98 8.26
CA LYS A 191 -1.98 7.65 6.91
C LYS A 191 -0.91 8.61 6.41
N LYS A 192 -1.01 9.90 6.75
CA LYS A 192 0.06 10.88 6.45
C LYS A 192 1.36 10.50 7.16
N LYS A 193 1.29 10.29 8.46
CA LYS A 193 2.44 9.85 9.27
C LYS A 193 3.05 8.54 8.74
N ALA A 194 2.22 7.55 8.46
CA ALA A 194 2.67 6.26 7.94
C ALA A 194 3.32 6.40 6.55
N SER A 195 2.73 7.20 5.66
CA SER A 195 3.28 7.48 4.32
C SER A 195 4.65 8.14 4.39
N GLU A 196 4.82 9.13 5.26
CA GLU A 196 6.11 9.81 5.46
C GLU A 196 7.20 8.84 5.92
N LEU A 197 6.92 8.03 6.94
CA LEU A 197 7.84 7.02 7.49
C LEU A 197 8.16 5.92 6.47
N TRP A 198 7.11 5.37 5.82
CA TRP A 198 7.28 4.35 4.80
C TRP A 198 8.12 4.84 3.63
N ASN A 199 7.86 6.04 3.13
CA ASN A 199 8.54 6.54 1.94
C ASN A 199 10.04 6.79 2.19
N ALA A 200 10.45 7.07 3.43
CA ALA A 200 11.88 7.10 3.78
C ALA A 200 12.54 5.72 3.61
N ILE A 201 11.90 4.66 4.09
CA ILE A 201 12.34 3.26 3.92
C ILE A 201 12.30 2.85 2.45
N ALA A 202 11.21 3.17 1.75
CA ALA A 202 11.02 2.80 0.36
C ALA A 202 12.11 3.39 -0.53
N ARG A 203 12.49 4.66 -0.33
CA ARG A 203 13.60 5.28 -1.07
C ARG A 203 14.95 4.63 -0.76
N GLN A 204 15.19 4.25 0.49
CA GLN A 204 16.43 3.56 0.88
C GLN A 204 16.60 2.21 0.16
N TYR A 205 15.51 1.48 -0.05
CA TYR A 205 15.53 0.13 -0.63
C TYR A 205 15.06 0.05 -2.09
N GLY A 206 14.70 1.17 -2.72
CA GLY A 206 14.19 1.22 -4.09
C GLY A 206 12.80 0.59 -4.26
N LEU A 207 11.95 0.71 -3.26
CA LEU A 207 10.57 0.19 -3.24
C LEU A 207 9.55 1.26 -3.63
N THR A 208 8.29 0.83 -3.79
CA THR A 208 7.19 1.72 -4.18
C THR A 208 6.85 2.69 -3.06
N GLU A 209 6.99 4.00 -3.33
CA GLU A 209 6.46 5.04 -2.45
C GLU A 209 4.92 5.04 -2.46
N ARG A 210 4.31 5.26 -1.31
CA ARG A 210 2.87 5.24 -1.09
C ARG A 210 2.40 6.61 -0.64
N ALA A 211 1.42 7.18 -1.32
CA ALA A 211 0.69 8.35 -0.85
C ALA A 211 -0.25 7.98 0.31
N PRO A 212 -0.66 8.93 1.17
CA PRO A 212 -1.59 8.66 2.26
C PRO A 212 -2.92 8.04 1.81
N THR A 213 -3.35 8.29 0.57
CA THR A 213 -4.58 7.72 0.02
C THR A 213 -4.47 6.25 -0.38
N GLN A 214 -3.24 5.73 -0.48
CA GLN A 214 -2.91 4.35 -0.82
C GLN A 214 -2.66 3.47 0.42
N LEU A 215 -2.71 4.07 1.62
CA LEU A 215 -2.61 3.42 2.92
C LEU A 215 -3.97 3.37 3.63
#